data_AF-A0A368FQH2-F1
#
_entry.id   AF-A0A368FQH2-F1
#
_cell.length_a   1.000
_cell.length_b   1.000
_cell.length_c   1.000
_cell.angle_alpha   90.00
_cell.angle_beta   90.00
_cell.angle_gamma   90.00
#
_symmetry.space_group_name_H-M   'P 1'
#
loop_
_entity.id
_entity.type
_entity.pdbx_description
1 polymer ?
#
loop_
_entity_poly.entity_id
_entity_poly.type
_entity_poly.pdbx_seq_one_letter_code
_entity_poly.pdbx_strand_id
1 'polypeptide(L)'
;MEKLPEVAARVFFQLITWTRYQLPFACLPLERQIATFQQCWPALFVLTCGERPFISSQQILAESTEFLKEKAEVAECFEKMESLRLDAREHAMLRTYALMKDTPSAYQLGFQLAAYHQVVHRADPLRFLKCLDVLSISGDSLVAVLFRPSIGDASMSRLIADILNPRKPEPVLPPPREAPATRTDFCVEGLLGRTGSSPSTSTPDIPSGRQETGIVSPESLSGTEEA
;
A
#
# COMPACT_ATOMS: atom_id res chain seq x y z
N MET A 1 -5.80 25.73 15.55
CA MET A 1 -6.24 24.84 14.45
C MET A 1 -5.01 24.07 13.98
N GLU A 2 -5.13 22.76 13.74
CA GLU A 2 -4.10 22.02 13.00
C GLU A 2 -3.92 22.68 11.63
N LYS A 3 -2.69 22.72 11.11
CA LYS A 3 -2.44 23.29 9.79
C LYS A 3 -2.93 22.31 8.72
N LEU A 4 -3.50 22.83 7.64
CA LEU A 4 -4.07 22.02 6.56
C LEU A 4 -3.09 20.94 6.02
N PRO A 5 -1.78 21.22 5.82
CA PRO A 5 -0.83 20.21 5.36
C PRO A 5 -0.57 19.07 6.36
N GLU A 6 -0.67 19.33 7.67
CA GLU A 6 -0.51 18.31 8.72
C GLU A 6 -1.71 17.35 8.72
N VAL A 7 -2.91 17.90 8.56
CA VAL A 7 -4.14 17.11 8.42
C VAL A 7 -4.08 16.25 7.15
N ALA A 8 -3.67 16.82 6.03
CA ALA A 8 -3.52 16.10 4.77
C ALA A 8 -2.53 14.93 4.89
N ALA A 9 -1.36 15.15 5.50
CA ALA A 9 -0.38 14.09 5.74
C ALA A 9 -0.96 12.96 6.60
N ARG A 10 -1.66 13.28 7.69
CA ARG A 10 -2.32 12.27 8.54
C ARG A 10 -3.35 11.45 7.77
N VAL A 11 -4.22 12.11 7.00
CA VAL A 11 -5.24 11.42 6.18
C VAL A 11 -4.57 10.52 5.14
N PHE A 12 -3.47 10.97 4.54
CA PHE A 12 -2.71 10.18 3.59
C PHE A 12 -2.09 8.92 4.22
N PHE A 13 -1.53 9.01 5.42
CA PHE A 13 -1.04 7.83 6.15
C PHE A 13 -2.18 6.87 6.51
N GLN A 14 -3.32 7.38 6.97
CA GLN A 14 -4.51 6.56 7.23
C GLN A 14 -4.98 5.83 5.96
N LEU A 15 -4.95 6.52 4.81
CA LEU A 15 -5.28 5.94 3.52
C LEU A 15 -4.31 4.80 3.15
N ILE A 16 -3.00 4.99 3.31
CA ILE A 16 -2.01 3.94 3.06
C ILE A 16 -2.30 2.74 3.95
N THR A 17 -2.50 2.95 5.25
CA THR A 17 -2.83 1.88 6.20
C THR A 17 -4.08 1.12 5.75
N TRP A 18 -5.18 1.82 5.45
CA TRP A 18 -6.41 1.20 4.97
C TRP A 18 -6.19 0.36 3.71
N THR A 19 -5.43 0.88 2.74
CA THR A 19 -5.21 0.22 1.45
C THR A 19 -4.44 -1.08 1.59
N ARG A 20 -3.45 -1.12 2.50
CA ARG A 20 -2.67 -2.34 2.80
C ARG A 20 -3.50 -3.49 3.36
N TYR A 21 -4.67 -3.21 3.94
CA TYR A 21 -5.59 -4.23 4.46
C TYR A 21 -6.70 -4.61 3.48
N GLN A 22 -6.76 -4.01 2.30
CA GLN A 22 -7.73 -4.41 1.28
C GLN A 22 -7.22 -5.63 0.51
N LEU A 23 -7.97 -6.74 0.54
CA LEU A 23 -7.58 -7.99 -0.10
C LEU A 23 -7.17 -7.84 -1.59
N PRO A 24 -7.93 -7.11 -2.44
CA PRO A 24 -7.54 -6.94 -3.85
C PRO A 24 -6.18 -6.28 -4.04
N PHE A 25 -5.74 -5.47 -3.08
CA PHE A 25 -4.46 -4.79 -3.10
C PHE A 25 -3.36 -5.61 -2.42
N ALA A 26 -3.64 -6.15 -1.24
CA ALA A 26 -2.68 -6.90 -0.43
C ALA A 26 -2.16 -8.16 -1.14
N CYS A 27 -2.96 -8.75 -2.02
CA CYS A 27 -2.57 -9.92 -2.81
C CYS A 27 -1.70 -9.59 -4.05
N LEU A 28 -1.50 -8.31 -4.38
CA LEU A 28 -0.64 -7.93 -5.51
C LEU A 28 0.85 -8.05 -5.13
N PRO A 29 1.74 -8.35 -6.09
CA PRO A 29 3.18 -8.18 -5.90
C PRO A 29 3.52 -6.75 -5.49
N LEU A 30 4.56 -6.55 -4.67
CA LEU A 30 4.92 -5.24 -4.11
C LEU A 30 5.09 -4.14 -5.17
N GLU A 31 5.75 -4.44 -6.29
CA GLU A 31 5.89 -3.49 -7.40
C GLU A 31 4.54 -3.05 -7.96
N ARG A 32 3.60 -3.99 -8.09
CA ARG A 32 2.23 -3.70 -8.51
C ARG A 32 1.44 -2.96 -7.43
N GLN A 33 1.66 -3.23 -6.15
CA GLN A 33 1.06 -2.46 -5.06
C GLN A 33 1.48 -0.99 -5.14
N ILE A 34 2.78 -0.72 -5.31
CA ILE A 34 3.32 0.63 -5.46
C ILE A 34 2.71 1.33 -6.68
N ALA A 35 2.75 0.68 -7.85
CA ALA A 35 2.21 1.26 -9.08
C ALA A 35 0.69 1.54 -8.97
N THR A 36 -0.07 0.58 -8.44
CA THR A 36 -1.53 0.71 -8.25
C THR A 36 -1.84 1.87 -7.30
N PHE A 37 -1.16 1.95 -6.15
CA PHE A 37 -1.39 3.02 -5.20
C PHE A 37 -1.01 4.39 -5.75
N GLN A 38 0.11 4.49 -6.48
CA GLN A 38 0.53 5.72 -7.14
C GLN A 38 -0.53 6.26 -8.13
N GLN A 39 -1.31 5.36 -8.75
CA GLN A 39 -2.37 5.73 -9.68
C GLN A 39 -3.68 6.12 -8.97
N CYS A 40 -4.07 5.41 -7.90
CA CYS A 40 -5.39 5.57 -7.30
C CYS A 40 -5.43 6.45 -6.04
N TRP A 41 -4.29 6.77 -5.42
CA TRP A 41 -4.25 7.58 -4.19
C TRP A 41 -4.97 8.94 -4.30
N PRO A 42 -4.96 9.69 -5.42
CA PRO A 42 -5.62 11.01 -5.48
C PRO A 42 -7.12 10.88 -5.24
N ALA A 43 -7.75 9.96 -5.97
CA ALA A 43 -9.17 9.66 -5.87
C ALA A 43 -9.54 9.12 -4.47
N LEU A 44 -8.74 8.18 -3.95
CA LEU A 44 -8.96 7.60 -2.63
C LEU A 44 -8.77 8.61 -1.50
N PHE A 45 -7.87 9.59 -1.68
CA PHE A 45 -7.62 10.66 -0.71
C PHE A 45 -8.84 11.59 -0.60
N VAL A 46 -9.38 12.05 -1.73
CA VAL A 46 -10.59 12.89 -1.74
C VAL A 46 -11.78 12.13 -1.16
N LEU A 47 -11.96 10.85 -1.52
CA LEU A 47 -13.00 10.01 -0.90
C LEU A 47 -12.81 9.94 0.62
N THR A 48 -11.60 9.68 1.12
CA THR A 48 -11.35 9.61 2.56
C THR A 48 -11.70 10.92 3.29
N CYS A 49 -11.48 12.08 2.65
CA CYS A 49 -11.90 13.38 3.17
C CYS A 49 -13.42 13.62 3.09
N GLY A 50 -14.11 12.98 2.15
CA GLY A 50 -15.57 13.04 2.04
C GLY A 50 -16.30 12.18 3.09
N GLU A 51 -15.70 11.08 3.54
CA GLU A 51 -16.27 10.20 4.57
C GLU A 51 -16.30 10.87 5.95
N ARG A 52 -15.24 11.61 6.26
CA ARG A 52 -15.11 12.43 7.46
C ARG A 52 -14.49 13.75 7.03
N PRO A 53 -15.15 14.91 7.27
CA PRO A 53 -14.73 16.20 6.74
C PRO A 53 -13.48 16.73 7.46
N PHE A 54 -12.34 16.06 7.25
CA PHE A 54 -11.04 16.47 7.77
C PHE A 54 -10.54 17.73 7.07
N ILE A 55 -10.85 17.84 5.78
CA ILE A 55 -10.48 18.94 4.88
C ILE A 55 -11.73 19.32 4.11
N SER A 56 -12.07 20.61 4.10
CA SER A 56 -13.18 21.16 3.32
C SER A 56 -12.72 22.06 2.18
N SER A 57 -13.61 22.22 1.20
CA SER A 57 -13.46 23.18 0.08
C SER A 57 -13.11 24.60 0.57
N GLN A 58 -13.80 25.06 1.62
CA GLN A 58 -13.58 26.38 2.22
C GLN A 58 -12.21 26.51 2.88
N GLN A 59 -11.70 25.46 3.53
CA GLN A 59 -10.35 25.46 4.10
C GLN A 59 -9.28 25.56 3.00
N ILE A 60 -9.48 24.84 1.89
CA ILE A 60 -8.59 24.93 0.72
C ILE A 60 -8.62 26.34 0.12
N LEU A 61 -9.81 26.95 -0.02
CA LEU A 61 -9.97 28.31 -0.53
C LEU A 61 -9.34 29.38 0.37
N ALA A 62 -9.31 29.16 1.68
CA ALA A 62 -8.68 30.07 2.64
C ALA A 62 -7.14 29.98 2.66
N GLU A 63 -6.56 28.87 2.19
CA GLU A 63 -5.11 28.65 2.23
C GLU A 63 -4.36 29.57 1.25
N SER A 64 -3.24 30.15 1.69
CA SER A 64 -2.40 30.99 0.83
C SER A 64 -1.46 30.10 0.00
N THR A 65 -1.56 30.18 -1.32
CA THR A 65 -0.70 29.40 -2.24
C THR A 65 -0.46 30.17 -3.53
N GLU A 66 0.71 29.94 -4.14
CA GLU A 66 1.06 30.45 -5.47
C GLU A 66 0.40 29.65 -6.61
N PHE A 67 -0.06 28.42 -6.31
CA PHE A 67 -0.70 27.50 -7.25
C PHE A 67 -2.21 27.76 -7.37
N LEU A 68 -2.58 28.94 -7.89
CA LEU A 68 -3.99 29.39 -7.91
C LEU A 68 -4.90 28.51 -8.77
N LYS A 69 -4.39 27.98 -9.89
CA LYS A 69 -5.16 27.11 -10.79
C LYS A 69 -5.44 25.76 -10.14
N GLU A 70 -4.40 25.13 -9.60
CA GLU A 70 -4.47 23.85 -8.89
C GLU A 70 -5.34 23.99 -7.65
N LYS A 71 -5.25 25.12 -6.94
CA LYS A 71 -6.13 25.43 -5.80
C LYS A 71 -7.59 25.47 -6.21
N ALA A 72 -7.93 26.13 -7.32
CA ALA A 72 -9.30 26.17 -7.82
C ALA A 72 -9.82 24.77 -8.17
N GLU A 73 -9.02 23.98 -8.88
CA GLU A 73 -9.34 22.59 -9.24
C GLU A 73 -9.58 21.71 -7.99
N VAL A 74 -8.67 21.78 -7.01
CA VAL A 74 -8.78 21.00 -5.77
C VAL A 74 -10.00 21.45 -4.96
N ALA A 75 -10.23 22.76 -4.82
CA ALA A 75 -11.40 23.28 -4.11
C ALA A 75 -12.71 22.85 -4.76
N GLU A 76 -12.82 22.95 -6.09
CA GLU A 76 -13.99 22.51 -6.85
C GLU A 76 -14.26 21.01 -6.67
N CYS A 77 -13.21 20.19 -6.70
CA CYS A 77 -13.33 18.75 -6.50
C CYS A 77 -13.85 18.41 -5.09
N PHE A 78 -13.33 19.09 -4.06
CA PHE A 78 -13.81 18.91 -2.69
C PHE A 78 -15.25 19.40 -2.51
N GLU A 79 -15.62 20.52 -3.14
CA GLU A 79 -17.01 21.01 -3.13
C GLU A 79 -17.96 20.00 -3.80
N LYS A 80 -17.57 19.43 -4.94
CA LYS A 80 -18.32 18.35 -5.59
C LYS A 80 -18.48 17.14 -4.66
N MET A 81 -17.40 16.66 -4.04
CA MET A 81 -17.45 15.56 -3.06
C MET A 81 -18.40 15.85 -1.89
N GLU A 82 -18.34 17.06 -1.32
CA GLU A 82 -19.23 17.51 -0.24
C GLU A 82 -20.70 17.55 -0.69
N SER A 83 -20.96 18.02 -1.91
CA SER A 83 -22.30 18.13 -2.48
C SER A 83 -22.93 16.76 -2.79
N LEU A 84 -22.11 15.75 -3.09
CA LEU A 84 -22.58 14.40 -3.39
C LEU A 84 -23.28 13.77 -2.19
N ARG A 85 -22.90 14.11 -0.94
CA ARG A 85 -23.53 13.56 0.27
C ARG A 85 -23.61 12.03 0.21
N LEU A 86 -22.49 11.39 -0.13
CA LEU A 86 -22.43 9.94 -0.33
C LEU A 86 -22.89 9.21 0.93
N ASP A 87 -23.77 8.23 0.78
CA ASP A 87 -24.08 7.30 1.85
C ASP A 87 -22.93 6.29 2.08
N ALA A 88 -22.98 5.57 3.19
CA ALA A 88 -21.92 4.63 3.57
C ALA A 88 -21.69 3.53 2.51
N ARG A 89 -22.74 3.12 1.79
CA ARG A 89 -22.66 2.07 0.77
C ARG A 89 -22.03 2.60 -0.50
N GLU A 90 -22.45 3.78 -0.96
CA GLU A 90 -21.83 4.49 -2.09
C GLU A 90 -20.35 4.70 -1.83
N HIS A 91 -20.01 5.16 -0.62
CA HIS A 91 -18.64 5.42 -0.21
C HIS A 91 -17.77 4.16 -0.28
N ALA A 92 -18.24 3.05 0.30
CA ALA A 92 -17.51 1.77 0.28
C ALA A 92 -17.33 1.23 -1.15
N MET A 93 -18.39 1.30 -1.98
CA MET A 93 -18.32 0.85 -3.38
C MET A 93 -17.37 1.73 -4.20
N LEU A 94 -17.41 3.06 -4.04
CA LEU A 94 -16.54 3.99 -4.76
C LEU A 94 -15.06 3.83 -4.39
N ARG A 95 -14.74 3.64 -3.10
CA ARG A 95 -13.36 3.36 -2.67
C ARG A 95 -12.84 2.08 -3.28
N THR A 96 -13.65 1.02 -3.29
CA THR A 96 -13.27 -0.27 -3.88
C THR A 96 -13.12 -0.13 -5.40
N TYR A 97 -14.04 0.58 -6.06
CA TYR A 97 -13.97 0.87 -7.49
C TYR A 97 -12.69 1.64 -7.85
N ALA A 98 -12.36 2.70 -7.12
CA ALA A 98 -11.16 3.51 -7.36
C ALA A 98 -9.87 2.69 -7.18
N LEU A 99 -9.83 1.80 -6.18
CA LEU A 99 -8.70 0.90 -5.94
C LEU A 99 -8.53 -0.13 -7.07
N MET A 100 -9.63 -0.55 -7.70
CA MET A 100 -9.67 -1.65 -8.66
C MET A 100 -9.84 -1.17 -10.12
N LYS A 101 -9.75 0.14 -10.38
CA LYS A 101 -10.20 0.82 -11.62
C LYS A 101 -9.81 0.12 -12.94
N ASP A 102 -8.64 -0.52 -12.98
CA ASP A 102 -8.11 -1.18 -14.17
C ASP A 102 -8.27 -2.71 -14.17
N THR A 103 -9.21 -3.24 -13.38
CA THR A 103 -9.51 -4.66 -13.28
C THR A 103 -10.91 -4.98 -13.80
N PRO A 104 -11.17 -6.23 -14.27
CA PRO A 104 -12.52 -6.65 -14.65
C PRO A 104 -13.57 -6.43 -13.56
N SER A 105 -13.19 -6.56 -12.29
CA SER A 105 -14.07 -6.35 -11.14
C SER A 105 -14.53 -4.89 -11.00
N ALA A 106 -13.75 -3.90 -11.45
CA ALA A 106 -14.18 -2.51 -11.42
C ALA A 106 -15.38 -2.26 -12.33
N TYR A 107 -15.47 -2.91 -13.50
CA TYR A 107 -16.65 -2.80 -14.35
C TYR A 107 -17.90 -3.33 -13.65
N GLN A 108 -17.79 -4.48 -12.99
CA GLN A 108 -18.89 -5.06 -12.21
C GLN A 108 -19.33 -4.12 -11.08
N LEU A 109 -18.37 -3.57 -10.32
CA LEU A 109 -18.65 -2.57 -9.28
C LEU A 109 -19.27 -1.29 -9.85
N GLY A 110 -18.81 -0.83 -11.01
CA GLY A 110 -19.36 0.32 -11.71
C GLY A 110 -20.82 0.13 -12.09
N PHE A 111 -21.17 -1.04 -12.66
CA PHE A 111 -22.57 -1.39 -12.95
C PHE A 111 -23.42 -1.49 -11.69
N GLN A 112 -22.91 -2.11 -10.63
CA GLN A 112 -23.62 -2.21 -9.34
C GLN A 112 -23.89 -0.82 -8.74
N LEU A 113 -22.89 0.08 -8.79
CA LEU A 113 -23.03 1.44 -8.29
C LEU A 113 -24.03 2.25 -9.13
N ALA A 114 -23.96 2.16 -10.46
CA ALA A 114 -24.91 2.82 -11.35
C ALA A 114 -26.35 2.33 -11.12
N ALA A 115 -26.56 1.01 -10.99
CA ALA A 115 -27.86 0.43 -10.68
C ALA A 115 -28.36 0.88 -9.29
N TYR A 116 -27.48 0.94 -8.29
CA TYR A 116 -27.82 1.44 -6.97
C TYR A 116 -28.31 2.90 -7.02
N HIS A 117 -27.58 3.78 -7.71
CA HIS A 117 -27.98 5.18 -7.88
C HIS A 117 -29.32 5.31 -8.60
N GLN A 118 -29.60 4.50 -9.62
CA GLN A 118 -30.89 4.53 -10.31
C GLN A 118 -32.07 4.12 -9.42
N VAL A 119 -31.85 3.31 -8.38
CA VAL A 119 -32.92 2.86 -7.47
C VAL A 119 -33.08 3.83 -6.30
N VAL A 120 -31.96 4.22 -5.67
CA VAL A 120 -31.96 5.01 -4.42
C VAL A 120 -31.98 6.51 -4.71
N HIS A 121 -31.25 6.96 -5.72
CA HIS A 121 -31.05 8.37 -6.05
C HIS A 121 -31.71 8.73 -7.39
N ARG A 122 -32.97 8.31 -7.58
CA ARG A 122 -33.75 8.50 -8.83
C ARG A 122 -33.82 9.95 -9.32
N ALA A 123 -33.76 10.92 -8.41
CA ALA A 123 -33.80 12.34 -8.74
C ALA A 123 -32.49 12.85 -9.37
N ASP A 124 -31.40 12.06 -9.29
CA ASP A 124 -30.08 12.41 -9.83
C ASP A 124 -29.55 11.31 -10.76
N PRO A 125 -30.10 11.18 -11.99
CA PRO A 125 -29.72 10.12 -12.93
C PRO A 125 -28.24 10.19 -13.36
N LEU A 126 -27.59 11.34 -13.19
CA LEU A 126 -26.17 11.54 -13.54
C LEU A 126 -25.24 11.37 -12.34
N ARG A 127 -25.75 10.95 -11.17
CA ARG A 127 -24.97 10.79 -9.94
C ARG A 127 -23.72 9.93 -10.13
N PHE A 128 -23.83 8.82 -10.85
CA PHE A 128 -22.68 7.97 -11.15
C PHE A 128 -21.57 8.74 -11.89
N LEU A 129 -21.91 9.55 -12.90
CA LEU A 129 -20.94 10.36 -13.63
C LEU A 129 -20.33 11.45 -12.74
N LYS A 130 -21.13 12.08 -11.86
CA LYS A 130 -20.62 13.05 -10.88
C LYS A 130 -19.62 12.41 -9.92
N CYS A 131 -19.87 11.17 -9.49
CA CYS A 131 -18.89 10.43 -8.69
C CYS A 131 -17.61 10.19 -9.48
N LEU A 132 -17.70 9.75 -10.74
CA LEU A 132 -16.52 9.53 -11.60
C LEU A 132 -15.72 10.81 -11.85
N ASP A 133 -16.39 11.95 -11.99
CA ASP A 133 -15.75 13.27 -12.14
C ASP A 133 -14.84 13.57 -10.94
N VAL A 134 -15.32 13.35 -9.72
CA VAL A 134 -14.49 13.52 -8.51
C VAL A 134 -13.29 12.55 -8.47
N LEU A 135 -13.44 11.33 -8.97
CA LEU A 135 -12.33 10.36 -9.04
C LEU A 135 -11.27 10.71 -10.10
N SER A 136 -11.50 11.74 -10.91
CA SER A 136 -10.58 12.16 -11.98
C SER A 136 -9.59 13.25 -11.58
N ILE A 137 -9.59 13.67 -10.30
CA ILE A 137 -8.69 14.70 -9.79
C ILE A 137 -7.21 14.39 -10.05
N SER A 138 -6.47 15.43 -10.43
CA SER A 138 -5.03 15.37 -10.61
C SER A 138 -4.30 15.18 -9.27
N GLY A 139 -3.45 14.14 -9.21
CA GLY A 139 -2.52 13.96 -8.10
C GLY A 139 -1.53 15.13 -7.96
N ASP A 140 -1.11 15.73 -9.07
CA ASP A 140 -0.18 16.86 -9.06
C ASP A 140 -0.81 18.11 -8.45
N SER A 141 -2.09 18.36 -8.74
CA SER A 141 -2.84 19.49 -8.14
C SER A 141 -3.00 19.30 -6.63
N LEU A 142 -3.32 18.07 -6.18
CA LEU A 142 -3.35 17.75 -4.75
C LEU A 142 -1.96 17.95 -4.10
N VAL A 143 -0.89 17.49 -4.76
CA VAL A 143 0.47 17.66 -4.24
C VAL A 143 0.81 19.14 -4.10
N ALA A 144 0.59 19.95 -5.13
CA ALA A 144 0.90 21.38 -5.14
C ALA A 144 0.20 22.13 -3.99
N VAL A 145 -1.08 21.82 -3.75
CA VAL A 145 -1.91 22.56 -2.79
C VAL A 145 -1.77 22.03 -1.36
N LEU A 146 -1.80 20.71 -1.17
CA LEU A 146 -1.94 20.11 0.17
C LEU A 146 -0.65 19.51 0.72
N PHE A 147 0.28 19.08 -0.13
CA PHE A 147 1.47 18.34 0.31
C PHE A 147 2.76 19.12 0.13
N ARG A 148 2.87 19.99 -0.87
CA ARG A 148 4.08 20.79 -1.15
C ARG A 148 4.59 21.57 0.06
N PRO A 149 3.73 22.19 0.90
CA PRO A 149 4.18 22.85 2.12
C PRO A 149 4.89 21.91 3.11
N SER A 150 4.57 20.62 3.09
CA SER A 150 5.15 19.61 4.01
C SER A 150 6.34 18.87 3.41
N ILE A 151 6.29 18.53 2.11
CA ILE A 151 7.30 17.67 1.47
C ILE A 151 8.32 18.44 0.63
N GLY A 152 8.12 19.74 0.42
CA GLY A 152 8.96 20.57 -0.43
C GLY A 152 9.09 19.98 -1.83
N ASP A 153 10.31 19.87 -2.34
CA ASP A 153 10.60 19.33 -3.68
C ASP A 153 10.59 17.80 -3.79
N ALA A 154 10.29 17.08 -2.71
CA ALA A 154 10.24 15.62 -2.74
C ALA A 154 9.12 15.11 -3.67
N SER A 155 9.39 13.97 -4.31
CA SER A 155 8.43 13.29 -5.18
C SER A 155 7.47 12.45 -4.35
N MET A 156 6.16 12.68 -4.50
CA MET A 156 5.13 11.86 -3.87
C MET A 156 5.26 10.38 -4.26
N SER A 157 5.63 10.09 -5.51
CA SER A 157 5.85 8.72 -5.99
C SER A 157 6.99 8.01 -5.23
N ARG A 158 8.08 8.72 -4.92
CA ARG A 158 9.19 8.17 -4.11
C ARG A 158 8.75 7.94 -2.67
N LEU A 159 8.06 8.90 -2.07
CA LEU A 159 7.51 8.76 -0.71
C LEU A 159 6.59 7.54 -0.60
N ILE A 160 5.68 7.36 -1.55
CA ILE A 160 4.81 6.18 -1.62
C ILE A 160 5.62 4.90 -1.70
N ALA A 161 6.62 4.84 -2.59
CA ALA A 161 7.46 3.66 -2.75
C ALA A 161 8.22 3.33 -1.46
N ASP A 162 8.77 4.35 -0.77
CA ASP A 162 9.50 4.18 0.48
C ASP A 162 8.59 3.75 1.65
N ILE A 163 7.35 4.27 1.72
CA ILE A 163 6.38 3.90 2.76
C ILE A 163 5.86 2.47 2.56
N LEU A 164 5.61 2.07 1.31
CA LEU A 164 5.12 0.73 0.98
C LEU A 164 6.23 -0.33 1.01
N ASN A 165 7.45 0.06 0.66
CA ASN A 165 8.65 -0.77 0.77
C ASN A 165 9.64 -0.17 1.77
N PRO A 166 9.33 -0.22 3.09
CA PRO A 166 10.28 0.21 4.10
C PRO A 166 11.44 -0.78 4.04
N ARG A 167 12.51 -0.41 3.33
CA ARG A 167 13.76 -1.18 3.32
C ARG A 167 14.13 -1.37 4.78
N LYS A 168 14.27 -2.62 5.23
CA LYS A 168 14.92 -2.88 6.52
C LYS A 168 16.27 -2.16 6.46
N PRO A 169 16.65 -1.35 7.45
CA PRO A 169 18.01 -0.86 7.57
C PRO A 169 18.93 -2.05 7.39
N GLU A 170 19.81 -2.00 6.40
CA GLU A 170 20.82 -3.03 6.20
C GLU A 170 21.56 -3.18 7.54
N PRO A 171 21.65 -4.38 8.13
CA PRO A 171 22.38 -4.55 9.37
C PRO A 171 23.80 -4.05 9.10
N VAL A 172 24.17 -2.93 9.75
CA VAL A 172 25.55 -2.45 9.72
C VAL A 172 26.38 -3.60 10.28
N LEU A 173 27.06 -4.35 9.40
CA LEU A 173 27.97 -5.39 9.84
C LEU A 173 28.97 -4.70 10.78
N PRO A 174 29.10 -5.17 12.03
CA PRO A 174 30.10 -4.60 12.92
C PRO A 174 31.46 -4.72 12.23
N PRO A 175 32.34 -3.71 12.36
CA PRO A 175 33.66 -3.77 11.75
C PRO A 175 34.36 -5.06 12.19
N PRO A 176 35.12 -5.72 11.29
CA PRO A 176 35.85 -6.93 11.65
C PRO A 176 36.71 -6.62 12.87
N ARG A 177 36.50 -7.37 13.96
CA ARG A 177 37.39 -7.30 15.13
C ARG A 177 38.78 -7.65 14.64
N GLU A 178 39.69 -6.68 14.65
CA GLU A 178 41.11 -6.93 14.48
C GLU A 178 41.51 -8.00 15.49
N ALA A 179 42.00 -9.14 15.01
CA ALA A 179 42.54 -10.17 15.87
C ALA A 179 43.71 -9.57 16.66
N PRO A 180 43.80 -9.78 17.97
CA PRO A 180 44.93 -9.25 18.74
C PRO A 180 46.21 -9.88 18.21
N ALA A 181 47.16 -9.03 17.84
CA ALA A 181 48.52 -9.43 17.48
C ALA A 181 49.10 -10.26 18.63
N THR A 182 49.31 -11.55 18.37
CA THR A 182 50.03 -12.44 19.29
C THR A 182 51.46 -11.96 19.39
N ARG A 183 51.74 -11.18 20.44
CA ARG A 183 53.09 -10.84 20.88
C ARG A 183 53.71 -12.10 21.50
N THR A 184 54.92 -12.39 21.05
CA THR A 184 55.76 -13.53 21.41
C THR A 184 56.20 -13.54 22.87
N ASP A 185 56.71 -14.72 23.25
CA ASP A 185 57.73 -15.02 24.26
C ASP A 185 57.24 -15.48 25.65
N PHE A 186 57.35 -16.80 25.89
CA PHE A 186 58.17 -17.33 26.99
C PHE A 186 58.44 -18.84 26.82
N CYS A 187 59.71 -19.20 26.59
CA CYS A 187 60.24 -20.55 26.75
C CYS A 187 60.46 -20.83 28.25
N VAL A 188 60.00 -21.98 28.75
CA VAL A 188 60.70 -22.74 29.79
C VAL A 188 60.60 -24.24 29.46
N GLU A 189 61.77 -24.83 29.34
CA GLU A 189 62.11 -26.21 29.04
C GLU A 189 62.10 -27.04 30.34
N GLY A 190 61.62 -28.30 30.32
CA GLY A 190 61.95 -29.24 31.41
C GLY A 190 61.00 -30.42 31.69
N LEU A 191 61.41 -31.59 31.17
CA LEU A 191 61.42 -32.91 31.83
C LEU A 191 60.17 -33.82 31.94
N LEU A 192 60.32 -34.99 31.27
CA LEU A 192 59.85 -36.35 31.62
C LEU A 192 58.33 -36.60 31.47
N GLY A 193 57.81 -37.64 30.82
CA GLY A 193 58.35 -38.88 30.28
C GLY A 193 57.21 -39.91 30.20
N ARG A 194 57.31 -40.86 29.26
CA ARG A 194 56.63 -42.18 29.23
C ARG A 194 55.11 -42.30 28.93
N THR A 195 54.88 -42.96 27.78
CA THR A 195 54.00 -44.13 27.52
C THR A 195 52.49 -44.05 27.76
N GLY A 196 51.72 -44.42 26.72
CA GLY A 196 50.50 -45.20 26.91
C GLY A 196 49.36 -44.92 25.93
N SER A 197 49.15 -45.85 25.00
CA SER A 197 47.84 -46.45 24.68
C SER A 197 46.73 -45.61 24.01
N SER A 198 46.45 -45.92 22.73
CA SER A 198 45.09 -46.01 22.15
C SER A 198 44.23 -47.03 22.97
N PRO A 199 42.87 -47.17 22.85
CA PRO A 199 42.09 -47.04 21.61
C PRO A 199 40.57 -46.66 21.67
N SER A 200 39.99 -46.47 20.48
CA SER A 200 38.65 -46.84 19.96
C SER A 200 37.34 -46.68 20.76
N THR A 201 36.29 -46.17 20.08
CA THR A 201 34.93 -46.76 19.88
C THR A 201 34.04 -45.72 19.16
N SER A 202 33.68 -45.87 17.87
CA SER A 202 32.63 -46.70 17.23
C SER A 202 31.17 -46.22 17.47
N THR A 203 30.56 -45.46 16.54
CA THR A 203 29.61 -45.85 15.45
C THR A 203 28.10 -45.74 15.85
N PRO A 204 27.11 -45.87 14.93
CA PRO A 204 26.21 -44.79 14.48
C PRO A 204 24.72 -45.07 14.80
N ASP A 205 23.79 -44.20 14.38
CA ASP A 205 22.37 -44.59 14.27
C ASP A 205 21.62 -43.96 13.09
N ILE A 206 20.59 -44.72 12.68
CA ILE A 206 19.97 -44.96 11.36
C ILE A 206 18.85 -43.96 10.98
N PRO A 207 18.49 -43.84 9.68
CA PRO A 207 17.48 -42.91 9.17
C PRO A 207 16.04 -43.46 9.24
N SER A 208 15.06 -42.54 9.33
CA SER A 208 13.63 -42.84 9.20
C SER A 208 13.05 -42.14 7.96
N GLY A 209 12.27 -42.89 7.19
CA GLY A 209 11.79 -42.51 5.86
C GLY A 209 10.31 -42.13 5.79
N ARG A 210 9.77 -42.34 4.57
CA ARG A 210 8.36 -42.24 4.11
C ARG A 210 7.81 -40.82 3.96
N GLN A 211 7.00 -40.48 2.95
CA GLN A 211 6.53 -41.14 1.72
C GLN A 211 5.79 -40.03 0.94
N GLU A 212 6.16 -39.76 -0.31
CA GLU A 212 5.40 -38.87 -1.20
C GLU A 212 4.35 -39.71 -1.93
N THR A 213 3.08 -39.32 -1.80
CA THR A 213 2.00 -39.78 -2.67
C THR A 213 1.41 -38.58 -3.39
N GLY A 214 1.62 -38.54 -4.70
CA GLY A 214 1.05 -37.56 -5.60
C GLY A 214 -0.47 -37.67 -5.71
N ILE A 215 -1.11 -36.54 -5.98
CA ILE A 215 -2.51 -36.46 -6.36
C ILE A 215 -2.57 -35.79 -7.73
N VAL A 216 -3.16 -36.54 -8.66
CA VAL A 216 -3.41 -36.22 -10.07
C VAL A 216 -4.78 -35.55 -10.20
N SER A 217 -4.85 -34.51 -11.04
CA SER A 217 -6.09 -33.85 -11.51
C SER A 217 -7.00 -34.78 -12.31
N PRO A 218 -8.26 -34.40 -12.54
CA PRO A 218 -8.72 -34.36 -13.93
C PRO A 218 -9.57 -33.13 -14.29
N GLU A 219 -9.46 -32.76 -15.57
CA GLU A 219 -10.27 -31.78 -16.29
C GLU A 219 -11.62 -32.37 -16.77
N SER A 220 -12.64 -31.49 -16.80
CA SER A 220 -13.63 -31.21 -17.86
C SER A 220 -14.34 -32.32 -18.65
N LEU A 221 -15.68 -32.19 -18.79
CA LEU A 221 -16.50 -32.36 -20.03
C LEU A 221 -17.95 -31.94 -19.70
N SER A 222 -18.44 -30.81 -20.23
CA SER A 222 -19.25 -30.66 -21.46
C SER A 222 -20.73 -31.03 -21.27
N GLY A 223 -21.59 -30.00 -21.21
CA GLY A 223 -23.05 -30.11 -21.32
C GLY A 223 -23.52 -29.26 -22.49
N THR A 224 -24.18 -29.90 -23.44
CA THR A 224 -24.79 -29.32 -24.64
C THR A 224 -26.31 -29.48 -24.59
N GLU A 225 -26.97 -28.56 -25.30
CA GLU A 225 -28.29 -28.64 -25.95
C GLU A 225 -29.49 -27.90 -25.32
N GLU A 226 -29.98 -26.99 -26.17
CA GLU A 226 -31.26 -26.28 -26.19
C GLU A 226 -32.46 -27.23 -26.37
N ALA A 227 -33.60 -26.82 -25.83
CA ALA A 227 -34.91 -26.77 -26.50
C ALA A 227 -35.87 -25.89 -25.69
#